data_AF-A0A183D8Y5-F1
#
_entry.id   AF-A0A183D8Y5-F1
#
_cell.length_a   1.000
_cell.length_b   1.000
_cell.length_c   1.000
_cell.angle_alpha   90.00
_cell.angle_beta   90.00
_cell.angle_gamma   90.00
#
_symmetry.space_group_name_H-M   'P 1'
#
loop_
_entity.id
_entity.type
_entity.pdbx_description
1 polymer ?
#
loop_
_entity_poly.entity_id
_entity_poly.type
_entity_poly.pdbx_seq_one_letter_code
_entity_poly.pdbx_strand_id
1 'polypeptide(L)'
;MRKIYIFIRFEYFEVKNRLTVFVNCLIENPAFESQSKEYLTTTVRNFGSTCTIPESFFENFLASSDIVDYLLGDIRKQHAASLNRTMKRQLWDLPKLEDAAEAGTKNGHCCTLIVTEGDSAKALAVAGLTVVGRKHYGVFPIRGKLSNAVENAEISALTRILGLKFGEDYSDDAKLKSLRYGRLLIMTDQDPDGSHIKGLIVNFLHAYWPSLLKANYVNYFITPLLKVIFAYKSNW
;
A
#
# COMPACT_ATOMS: atom_id res chain seq x y z
N MET A 1 -0.78 -21.14 7.98
CA MET A 1 -0.68 -20.01 7.01
C MET A 1 -2.08 -19.42 6.84
N ARG A 2 -2.36 -18.21 7.34
CA ARG A 2 -3.67 -17.56 7.10
C ARG A 2 -3.61 -16.86 5.74
N LYS A 3 -4.54 -17.16 4.83
CA LYS A 3 -4.69 -16.43 3.56
C LYS A 3 -5.06 -14.98 3.89
N ILE A 4 -4.23 -14.04 3.45
CA ILE A 4 -4.55 -12.61 3.50
C ILE A 4 -5.39 -12.32 2.25
N TYR A 5 -6.63 -11.88 2.43
CA TYR A 5 -7.50 -11.47 1.34
C TYR A 5 -7.41 -9.95 1.17
N ILE A 6 -7.00 -9.50 -0.01
CA ILE A 6 -7.05 -8.09 -0.39
C ILE A 6 -8.36 -7.91 -1.16
N PHE A 7 -9.28 -7.12 -0.60
CA PHE A 7 -10.50 -6.74 -1.30
C PHE A 7 -10.22 -5.51 -2.16
N ILE A 8 -10.46 -5.65 -3.46
CA ILE A 8 -10.35 -4.58 -4.44
C ILE A 8 -11.76 -4.26 -4.90
N ARG A 9 -12.16 -2.99 -4.80
CA ARG A 9 -13.45 -2.51 -5.26
C ARG A 9 -13.25 -1.79 -6.60
N PHE A 10 -14.05 -2.17 -7.58
CA PHE A 10 -14.07 -1.54 -8.90
C PHE A 10 -15.26 -0.58 -9.00
N GLU A 11 -15.04 0.57 -9.62
CA GLU A 11 -16.11 1.48 -10.01
C GLU A 11 -16.69 1.08 -11.37
N TYR A 12 -17.99 1.36 -11.58
CA TYR A 12 -18.71 0.94 -12.79
C TYR A 12 -18.03 1.39 -14.09
N PHE A 13 -17.48 2.61 -14.12
CA PHE A 13 -16.83 3.15 -15.30
C PHE A 13 -15.51 2.45 -15.66
N GLU A 14 -14.79 1.91 -14.66
CA GLU A 14 -13.52 1.21 -14.87
C GLU A 14 -13.74 -0.10 -15.63
N VAL A 15 -14.82 -0.79 -15.32
CA VAL A 15 -15.22 -2.02 -16.02
C VAL A 15 -15.84 -1.69 -17.39
N LYS A 16 -16.78 -0.72 -17.44
CA LYS A 16 -17.50 -0.36 -18.67
C LYS A 16 -16.55 0.03 -19.80
N ASN A 17 -15.51 0.83 -19.51
CA ASN A 17 -14.58 1.34 -20.51
C ASN A 17 -13.64 0.26 -21.10
N ARG A 18 -13.67 -0.96 -20.56
CA ARG A 18 -12.90 -2.11 -21.02
C ARG A 18 -13.75 -3.16 -21.73
N LEU A 19 -15.05 -2.92 -21.85
CA LEU A 19 -15.98 -3.79 -22.53
C LEU A 19 -16.34 -3.21 -23.88
N THR A 20 -16.26 -4.05 -24.90
CA THR A 20 -16.93 -3.80 -26.19
C THR A 20 -18.09 -4.77 -26.28
N VAL A 21 -19.30 -4.23 -26.39
CA VAL A 21 -20.51 -5.04 -26.44
C VAL A 21 -21.11 -4.91 -27.83
N PHE A 22 -21.28 -6.04 -28.49
CA PHE A 22 -22.02 -6.14 -29.75
C PHE A 22 -23.45 -6.53 -29.42
N VAL A 23 -24.40 -5.71 -29.87
CA VAL A 23 -25.82 -5.96 -29.66
C VAL A 23 -26.49 -6.01 -31.02
N ASN A 24 -27.17 -7.13 -31.28
CA ASN A 24 -28.08 -7.26 -32.39
C ASN A 24 -29.46 -7.63 -31.82
N CYS A 25 -30.44 -6.75 -32.01
CA CYS A 25 -31.78 -6.93 -31.45
C CYS A 25 -32.85 -6.42 -32.42
N LEU A 26 -34.07 -6.92 -32.23
CA LEU A 26 -35.27 -6.49 -32.94
C LEU A 26 -36.21 -5.87 -31.91
N ILE A 27 -36.55 -4.60 -32.14
CA ILE A 27 -37.39 -3.81 -31.25
C ILE A 27 -38.72 -3.55 -31.93
N GLU A 28 -39.82 -3.81 -31.24
CA GLU A 28 -41.16 -3.54 -31.75
C GLU A 28 -41.44 -2.03 -31.76
N ASN A 29 -41.86 -1.48 -32.89
CA ASN A 29 -42.20 -0.06 -33.09
C ASN A 29 -41.15 0.92 -32.50
N PRO A 30 -39.89 0.88 -32.97
CA PRO A 30 -38.81 1.63 -32.33
C PRO A 30 -38.94 3.14 -32.56
N ALA A 31 -38.85 3.90 -31.47
CA ALA A 31 -38.65 5.34 -31.44
C ALA A 31 -37.17 5.70 -31.30
N PHE A 32 -36.74 6.72 -32.06
CA PHE A 32 -35.40 7.27 -32.08
C PHE A 32 -35.44 8.78 -31.84
N GLU A 33 -34.34 9.36 -31.36
CA GLU A 33 -34.22 10.81 -31.14
C GLU A 33 -34.33 11.61 -32.45
N SER A 34 -33.81 11.05 -33.54
CA SER A 34 -33.72 11.72 -34.84
C SER A 34 -33.93 10.73 -36.00
N GLN A 35 -34.06 11.29 -37.20
CA GLN A 35 -34.16 10.51 -38.44
C GLN A 35 -32.87 9.73 -38.77
N SER A 36 -31.69 10.11 -38.23
CA SER A 36 -30.45 9.31 -38.41
C SER A 36 -30.53 7.96 -37.71
N LYS A 37 -31.47 7.80 -36.75
CA LYS A 37 -31.71 6.57 -35.97
C LYS A 37 -30.48 6.03 -35.23
N GLU A 38 -29.59 6.94 -34.83
CA GLU A 38 -28.37 6.59 -34.09
C GLU A 38 -28.64 6.32 -32.60
N TYR A 39 -29.61 7.03 -32.01
CA TYR A 39 -29.97 6.90 -30.60
C TYR A 39 -31.40 6.41 -30.43
N LEU A 40 -31.55 5.17 -29.95
CA LEU A 40 -32.83 4.57 -29.60
C LEU A 40 -33.35 5.19 -28.28
N THR A 41 -34.58 5.70 -28.29
CA THR A 41 -35.22 6.32 -27.11
C THR A 41 -36.36 5.49 -26.55
N THR A 42 -36.73 4.41 -27.23
CA THR A 42 -37.75 3.45 -26.76
C THR A 42 -37.38 2.92 -25.38
N THR A 43 -38.31 2.96 -24.43
CA THR A 43 -38.06 2.42 -23.08
C THR A 43 -38.07 0.90 -23.09
N VAL A 44 -37.27 0.27 -22.21
CA VAL A 44 -37.14 -1.21 -22.12
C VAL A 44 -38.48 -1.94 -22.02
N ARG A 45 -39.49 -1.37 -21.34
CA ARG A 45 -40.82 -1.97 -21.18
C ARG A 45 -41.58 -2.14 -22.51
N ASN A 46 -41.24 -1.35 -23.52
CA ASN A 46 -41.89 -1.31 -24.82
C ASN A 46 -41.06 -1.99 -25.92
N PHE A 47 -40.01 -2.75 -25.56
CA PHE A 47 -39.20 -3.44 -26.56
C PHE A 47 -39.93 -4.60 -27.25
N GLY A 48 -41.07 -5.06 -26.70
CA GLY A 48 -41.79 -6.24 -27.18
C GLY A 48 -41.11 -7.58 -26.82
N SER A 49 -39.91 -7.52 -26.23
CA SER A 49 -39.13 -8.67 -25.78
C SER A 49 -38.27 -8.30 -24.57
N THR A 50 -37.83 -9.31 -23.83
CA THR A 50 -36.86 -9.16 -22.74
C THR A 50 -35.57 -9.89 -23.09
N CYS A 51 -34.45 -9.31 -22.69
CA CYS A 51 -33.14 -9.96 -22.79
C CYS A 51 -32.60 -10.17 -21.38
N THR A 52 -32.69 -11.40 -20.89
CA THR A 52 -32.07 -11.81 -19.64
C THR A 52 -30.78 -12.53 -19.95
N ILE A 53 -29.66 -11.96 -19.52
CA ILE A 53 -28.34 -12.59 -19.68
C ILE A 53 -28.20 -13.65 -18.58
N PRO A 54 -27.99 -14.93 -18.91
CA PRO A 54 -27.87 -15.99 -17.93
C PRO A 54 -26.58 -15.83 -17.11
N GLU A 55 -26.60 -16.26 -15.85
CA GLU A 55 -25.43 -16.17 -14.97
C GLU A 55 -24.21 -16.92 -15.53
N SER A 56 -24.45 -18.05 -16.19
CA SER A 56 -23.44 -18.85 -16.88
C SER A 56 -22.70 -18.09 -17.99
N PHE A 57 -23.31 -17.07 -18.60
CA PHE A 57 -22.62 -16.20 -19.54
C PHE A 57 -21.51 -15.40 -18.85
N PHE A 58 -21.79 -14.85 -17.66
CA PHE A 58 -20.81 -14.09 -16.88
C PHE A 58 -19.69 -14.99 -16.36
N GLU A 59 -20.01 -16.19 -15.87
CA GLU A 59 -19.01 -17.17 -15.44
C GLU A 59 -18.07 -17.55 -16.59
N ASN A 60 -18.63 -17.88 -17.76
CA ASN A 60 -17.86 -18.22 -18.95
C ASN A 60 -17.03 -17.03 -19.46
N PHE A 61 -17.59 -15.82 -19.45
CA PHE A 61 -16.88 -14.59 -19.83
C PHE A 61 -15.71 -14.29 -18.89
N LEU A 62 -15.90 -14.44 -17.57
CA LEU A 62 -14.84 -14.22 -16.59
C LEU A 62 -13.76 -15.31 -16.66
N ALA A 63 -14.13 -16.56 -16.99
CA ALA A 63 -13.18 -17.66 -17.15
C ALA A 63 -12.37 -17.58 -18.45
N SER A 64 -12.95 -17.00 -19.52
CA SER A 64 -12.32 -16.94 -20.85
C SER A 64 -11.69 -15.60 -21.18
N SER A 65 -11.99 -14.53 -20.44
CA SER A 65 -11.42 -13.20 -20.70
C SER A 65 -10.35 -12.82 -19.68
N ASP A 66 -9.36 -12.09 -20.17
CA ASP A 66 -8.28 -11.54 -19.33
C ASP A 66 -8.70 -10.22 -18.65
N ILE A 67 -9.99 -9.88 -18.64
CA ILE A 67 -10.46 -8.57 -18.15
C ILE A 67 -10.04 -8.31 -16.70
N VAL A 68 -10.05 -9.36 -15.87
CA VAL A 68 -9.65 -9.27 -14.46
C VAL A 68 -8.16 -8.90 -14.37
N ASP A 69 -7.31 -9.54 -15.16
CA ASP A 69 -5.87 -9.27 -15.17
C ASP A 69 -5.57 -7.87 -15.71
N TYR A 70 -6.29 -7.41 -16.73
CA TYR A 70 -6.17 -6.04 -17.23
C TYR A 70 -6.58 -5.01 -16.17
N LEU A 71 -7.71 -5.23 -15.50
CA LEU A 71 -8.22 -4.35 -14.44
C LEU A 71 -7.25 -4.31 -13.24
N LEU A 72 -6.73 -5.46 -12.82
CA LEU A 72 -5.69 -5.55 -11.79
C LEU A 72 -4.40 -4.84 -12.22
N GLY A 73 -4.00 -4.99 -13.49
CA GLY A 73 -2.86 -4.31 -14.08
C GLY A 73 -3.02 -2.79 -14.08
N ASP A 74 -4.20 -2.29 -14.41
CA ASP A 74 -4.51 -0.85 -14.40
C ASP A 74 -4.52 -0.27 -12.99
N ILE A 75 -5.09 -0.97 -12.00
CA ILE A 75 -5.00 -0.56 -10.60
C ILE A 75 -3.53 -0.48 -10.17
N ARG A 76 -2.73 -1.50 -10.50
CA ARG A 76 -1.29 -1.47 -10.21
C ARG A 76 -0.61 -0.26 -10.85
N LYS A 77 -0.94 0.07 -12.10
CA LYS A 77 -0.42 1.27 -12.80
C LYS A 77 -0.89 2.58 -12.16
N GLN A 78 -2.15 2.68 -11.76
CA GLN A 78 -2.70 3.85 -11.09
C GLN A 78 -2.03 4.06 -9.72
N HIS A 79 -1.92 2.99 -8.93
CA HIS A 79 -1.21 2.99 -7.66
C HIS A 79 0.26 3.39 -7.85
N ALA A 80 0.93 2.83 -8.86
CA ALA A 80 2.29 3.21 -9.24
C ALA A 80 2.39 4.68 -9.61
N ALA A 81 1.47 5.20 -10.42
CA ALA A 81 1.44 6.58 -10.85
C ALA A 81 1.20 7.54 -9.67
N SER A 82 0.30 7.20 -8.75
CA SER A 82 0.02 7.95 -7.53
C SER A 82 1.26 8.03 -6.65
N LEU A 83 1.88 6.89 -6.33
CA LEU A 83 3.13 6.84 -5.55
C LEU A 83 4.27 7.59 -6.24
N ASN A 84 4.45 7.41 -7.56
CA ASN A 84 5.50 8.09 -8.33
C ASN A 84 5.32 9.62 -8.35
N ARG A 85 4.07 10.12 -8.33
CA ARG A 85 3.80 11.56 -8.19
C ARG A 85 4.25 12.07 -6.82
N THR A 86 3.94 11.33 -5.75
CA THR A 86 4.38 11.73 -4.40
C THR A 86 5.90 11.61 -4.24
N MET A 87 6.53 10.65 -4.92
CA MET A 87 7.99 10.44 -4.89
C MET A 87 8.82 11.59 -5.46
N LYS A 88 8.22 12.46 -6.29
CA LYS A 88 8.89 13.68 -6.77
C LYS A 88 8.92 14.80 -5.72
N ARG A 89 8.16 14.69 -4.64
CA ARG A 89 8.17 15.69 -3.56
C ARG A 89 9.43 15.52 -2.71
N GLN A 90 10.00 16.64 -2.31
CA GLN A 90 11.20 16.69 -1.48
C GLN A 90 10.90 16.29 -0.04
N LEU A 91 11.83 15.60 0.64
CA LEU A 91 11.61 15.07 2.00
C LEU A 91 11.41 16.12 3.09
N TRP A 92 11.80 17.38 2.85
CA TRP A 92 11.58 18.47 3.80
C TRP A 92 10.08 18.75 4.05
N ASP A 93 9.20 18.25 3.18
CA ASP A 93 7.74 18.32 3.36
C ASP A 93 7.18 17.29 4.36
N LEU A 94 8.04 16.43 4.94
CA LEU A 94 7.70 15.45 5.98
C LEU A 94 8.21 15.94 7.35
N PRO A 95 7.50 16.85 8.04
CA PRO A 95 7.99 17.49 9.27
C PRO A 95 8.18 16.52 10.44
N LYS A 96 7.61 15.31 10.36
CA LYS A 96 7.73 14.29 11.41
C LYS A 96 8.98 13.41 11.28
N LEU A 97 9.64 13.43 10.12
CA LEU A 97 10.83 12.64 9.86
C LEU A 97 12.04 13.24 10.60
N GLU A 98 12.64 12.46 11.50
CA GLU A 98 14.00 12.70 11.96
C GLU A 98 14.93 11.90 11.06
N ASP A 99 15.54 12.53 10.07
CA ASP A 99 16.32 11.82 9.07
C ASP A 99 17.75 11.53 9.57
N ALA A 100 18.29 10.35 9.25
CA ALA A 100 19.70 10.06 9.53
C ALA A 100 20.61 10.92 8.65
N ALA A 101 21.70 11.42 9.21
CA ALA A 101 22.63 12.30 8.49
C ALA A 101 23.22 11.64 7.22
N GLU A 102 23.37 10.32 7.21
CA GLU A 102 23.90 9.57 6.06
C GLU A 102 22.82 8.90 5.19
N ALA A 103 21.54 9.11 5.46
CA ALA A 103 20.45 8.49 4.69
C ALA A 103 20.42 8.98 3.24
N GLY A 104 20.45 8.05 2.28
CA GLY A 104 20.51 8.34 0.85
C GLY A 104 21.91 8.72 0.32
N THR A 105 22.93 8.71 1.16
CA THR A 105 24.33 8.85 0.73
C THR A 105 24.92 7.49 0.35
N LYS A 106 26.21 7.45 0.00
CA LYS A 106 26.97 6.18 -0.17
C LYS A 106 26.89 5.24 1.04
N ASN A 107 26.65 5.78 2.23
CA ASN A 107 26.53 5.05 3.49
C ASN A 107 25.06 4.76 3.89
N GLY A 108 24.10 5.00 3.00
CA GLY A 108 22.68 4.73 3.26
C GLY A 108 22.41 3.27 3.67
N HIS A 109 23.18 2.33 3.11
CA HIS A 109 23.13 0.90 3.47
C HIS A 109 23.53 0.61 4.93
N CYS A 110 24.29 1.49 5.59
CA CYS A 110 24.58 1.41 7.02
C CYS A 110 23.44 1.97 7.89
N CYS A 111 22.52 2.73 7.28
CA CYS A 111 21.47 3.44 8.01
C CYS A 111 20.26 2.53 8.29
N THR A 112 19.62 2.77 9.43
CA THR A 112 18.38 2.12 9.85
C THR A 112 17.29 3.17 10.06
N LEU A 113 16.14 3.00 9.39
CA LEU A 113 14.95 3.79 9.67
C LEU A 113 14.14 3.09 10.75
N ILE A 114 13.84 3.78 11.84
CA ILE A 114 12.97 3.31 12.90
C ILE A 114 11.56 3.87 12.65
N VAL A 115 10.61 2.99 12.37
CA VAL A 115 9.20 3.35 12.25
C VAL A 115 8.50 3.11 13.58
N THR A 116 7.83 4.13 14.10
CA THR A 116 7.22 4.08 15.44
C THR A 116 5.70 4.16 15.41
N GLU A 117 5.05 3.55 16.39
CA GLU A 117 3.62 3.72 16.64
C GLU A 117 3.35 5.06 17.36
N GLY A 118 2.91 6.04 16.60
CA GLY A 118 2.60 7.37 17.12
C GLY A 118 3.80 8.17 17.63
N ASP A 119 3.50 9.35 18.18
CA ASP A 119 4.53 10.29 18.64
C ASP A 119 5.14 9.89 19.99
N SER A 120 4.41 9.11 20.80
CA SER A 120 4.89 8.58 22.08
C SER A 120 6.10 7.66 21.88
N ALA A 121 5.98 6.65 21.01
CA ALA A 121 7.10 5.79 20.66
C ALA A 121 8.21 6.54 19.91
N LYS A 122 7.88 7.56 19.11
CA LYS A 122 8.90 8.45 18.50
C LYS A 122 9.78 9.10 19.57
N ALA A 123 9.19 9.65 20.62
CA ALA A 123 9.95 10.31 21.69
C ALA A 123 10.97 9.36 22.33
N LEU A 124 10.57 8.10 22.58
CA LEU A 124 11.47 7.06 23.09
C LEU A 124 12.60 6.76 22.10
N ALA A 125 12.28 6.58 20.81
CA ALA A 125 13.29 6.30 19.79
C ALA A 125 14.29 7.45 19.65
N VAL A 126 13.82 8.70 19.64
CA VAL A 126 14.65 9.91 19.55
C VAL A 126 15.54 10.07 20.78
N ALA A 127 15.05 9.75 21.98
CA ALA A 127 15.88 9.70 23.18
C ALA A 127 16.98 8.63 23.07
N GLY A 128 16.68 7.47 22.46
CA GLY A 128 17.69 6.46 22.15
C GLY A 128 18.77 6.97 21.16
N LEU A 129 18.39 7.81 20.19
CA LEU A 129 19.31 8.39 19.22
C LEU A 129 20.40 9.26 19.85
N THR A 130 20.17 9.85 21.02
CA THR A 130 21.24 10.62 21.70
C THR A 130 22.38 9.72 22.18
N VAL A 131 22.12 8.43 22.34
CA VAL A 131 23.11 7.43 22.75
C VAL A 131 23.77 6.76 21.55
N VAL A 132 22.98 6.34 20.55
CA VAL A 132 23.50 5.60 19.37
C VAL A 132 23.95 6.51 18.22
N GLY A 133 23.59 7.80 18.26
CA GLY A 133 23.95 8.82 17.28
C GLY A 133 22.96 8.95 16.12
N ARG A 134 22.77 10.18 15.64
CA ARG A 134 21.92 10.54 14.49
C ARG A 134 22.55 10.27 13.12
N LYS A 135 23.76 9.70 13.11
CA LYS A 135 24.52 9.47 11.88
C LYS A 135 23.86 8.41 11.01
N HIS A 136 23.48 7.29 11.61
CA HIS A 136 22.98 6.10 10.92
C HIS A 136 21.53 5.75 11.28
N TYR A 137 20.86 6.53 12.13
CA TYR A 137 19.52 6.19 12.61
C TYR A 137 18.55 7.34 12.38
N GLY A 138 17.48 7.04 11.65
CA GLY A 138 16.36 7.95 11.43
C GLY A 138 15.09 7.43 12.12
N VAL A 139 14.13 8.31 12.38
CA VAL A 139 12.86 7.96 13.05
C VAL A 139 11.68 8.58 12.31
N PHE A 140 10.65 7.78 12.06
CA PHE A 140 9.40 8.24 11.45
C PHE A 140 8.17 7.65 12.14
N PRO A 141 7.28 8.49 12.73
CA PRO A 141 6.07 8.01 13.39
C PRO A 141 4.94 7.79 12.39
N ILE A 142 4.28 6.65 12.49
CA ILE A 142 3.01 6.38 11.80
C ILE A 142 1.87 6.65 12.77
N ARG A 143 0.86 7.41 12.32
CA ARG A 143 -0.33 7.71 13.13
C ARG A 143 -1.55 6.94 12.63
N GLY A 144 -2.32 6.42 13.58
CA GLY A 144 -3.63 5.81 13.33
C GLY A 144 -3.59 4.41 12.75
N LYS A 145 -4.77 3.82 12.51
CA LYS A 145 -4.90 2.54 11.82
C LYS A 145 -4.49 2.74 10.36
N LEU A 146 -3.34 2.19 10.00
CA LEU A 146 -2.92 2.07 8.61
C LEU A 146 -4.06 1.41 7.80
N SER A 147 -4.47 2.02 6.71
CA SER A 147 -5.37 1.40 5.74
C SER A 147 -4.51 0.67 4.70
N ASN A 148 -4.95 -0.48 4.19
CA ASN A 148 -4.28 -1.18 3.07
C ASN A 148 -4.27 -0.38 1.75
N ALA A 149 -4.83 0.84 1.72
CA ALA A 149 -4.88 1.70 0.56
C ALA A 149 -3.51 2.37 0.29
N VAL A 150 -3.06 2.29 -0.96
CA VAL A 150 -1.84 2.96 -1.45
C VAL A 150 -1.93 4.48 -1.36
N GLU A 151 -3.15 5.01 -1.33
CA GLU A 151 -3.43 6.44 -1.17
C GLU A 151 -3.20 6.94 0.26
N ASN A 152 -2.86 6.05 1.21
CA ASN A 152 -2.55 6.46 2.57
C ASN A 152 -1.27 7.32 2.60
N ALA A 153 -1.40 8.53 3.15
CA ALA A 153 -0.30 9.49 3.23
C ALA A 153 0.92 8.96 4.00
N GLU A 154 0.71 8.16 5.06
CA GLU A 154 1.78 7.59 5.87
C GLU A 154 2.55 6.50 5.10
N ILE A 155 1.85 5.68 4.31
CA ILE A 155 2.47 4.69 3.42
C ILE A 155 3.25 5.39 2.31
N SER A 156 2.67 6.42 1.70
CA SER A 156 3.35 7.21 0.67
C SER A 156 4.60 7.91 1.22
N ALA A 157 4.53 8.44 2.44
CA ALA A 157 5.69 9.00 3.14
C ALA A 157 6.75 7.93 3.39
N LEU A 158 6.38 6.75 3.90
CA LEU A 158 7.33 5.65 4.14
C LEU A 158 8.05 5.21 2.86
N THR A 159 7.33 5.04 1.75
CA THR A 159 7.91 4.71 0.44
C THR A 159 8.95 5.75 0.02
N ARG A 160 8.64 7.05 0.21
CA ARG A 160 9.56 8.16 -0.09
C ARG A 160 10.79 8.17 0.79
N ILE A 161 10.62 7.99 2.10
CA ILE A 161 11.72 8.00 3.08
C ILE A 161 12.72 6.89 2.78
N LEU A 162 12.24 5.70 2.41
CA LEU A 162 13.07 4.55 2.07
C LEU A 162 13.69 4.65 0.66
N GLY A 163 13.11 5.47 -0.23
CA GLY A 163 13.53 5.57 -1.64
C GLY A 163 13.06 4.40 -2.49
N LEU A 164 11.94 3.78 -2.12
CA LEU A 164 11.39 2.60 -2.80
C LEU A 164 10.73 2.99 -4.11
N LYS A 165 11.12 2.35 -5.21
CA LYS A 165 10.58 2.58 -6.55
C LYS A 165 9.61 1.48 -6.93
N PHE A 166 8.46 1.87 -7.47
CA PHE A 166 7.45 0.90 -7.88
C PHE A 166 7.93 0.03 -9.04
N GLY A 167 7.67 -1.28 -8.97
CA GLY A 167 8.07 -2.25 -10.00
C GLY A 167 9.56 -2.60 -9.99
N GLU A 168 10.37 -1.98 -9.12
CA GLU A 168 11.75 -2.43 -8.90
C GLU A 168 11.77 -3.70 -8.05
N ASP A 169 12.65 -4.62 -8.43
CA ASP A 169 12.99 -5.77 -7.60
C ASP A 169 14.31 -5.51 -6.87
N TYR A 170 14.28 -5.58 -5.54
CA TYR A 170 15.41 -5.39 -4.64
C TYR A 170 16.11 -6.71 -4.26
N SER A 171 15.95 -7.77 -5.06
CA SER A 171 16.73 -9.01 -4.91
C SER A 171 18.22 -8.83 -5.19
N ASP A 172 18.58 -7.81 -5.99
CA ASP A 172 19.96 -7.44 -6.29
C ASP A 172 20.54 -6.52 -5.19
N ASP A 173 21.77 -6.82 -4.76
CA ASP A 173 22.45 -6.09 -3.67
C ASP A 173 22.77 -4.64 -4.04
N ALA A 174 23.09 -4.35 -5.31
CA ALA A 174 23.35 -2.98 -5.74
C ALA A 174 22.07 -2.14 -5.70
N LYS A 175 20.93 -2.74 -6.10
CA LYS A 175 19.62 -2.09 -5.96
C LYS A 175 19.22 -1.91 -4.50
N LEU A 176 19.45 -2.90 -3.65
CA LEU A 176 19.16 -2.79 -2.21
C LEU A 176 19.98 -1.67 -1.56
N LYS A 177 21.27 -1.56 -1.90
CA LYS A 177 22.17 -0.48 -1.46
C LYS A 177 21.82 0.89 -2.03
N SER A 178 21.03 0.96 -3.10
CA SER A 178 20.54 2.23 -3.66
C SER A 178 19.42 2.87 -2.84
N LEU A 179 18.84 2.12 -1.89
CA LEU A 179 17.84 2.65 -0.96
C LEU A 179 18.46 3.66 0.01
N ARG A 180 17.62 4.56 0.54
CA ARG A 180 18.08 5.58 1.49
C ARG A 180 18.54 4.99 2.82
N TYR A 181 17.92 3.88 3.20
CA TYR A 181 18.20 3.12 4.41
C TYR A 181 18.47 1.68 4.03
N GLY A 182 19.46 1.04 4.66
CA GLY A 182 19.76 -0.37 4.48
C GLY A 182 18.88 -1.29 5.33
N ARG A 183 18.19 -0.76 6.34
CA ARG A 183 17.28 -1.51 7.21
C ARG A 183 16.06 -0.68 7.59
N LEU A 184 14.93 -1.37 7.75
CA LEU A 184 13.72 -0.87 8.37
C LEU A 184 13.53 -1.58 9.72
N LEU A 185 13.44 -0.82 10.80
CA LEU A 185 13.14 -1.32 12.15
C LEU A 185 11.74 -0.85 12.56
N ILE A 186 10.83 -1.77 12.82
CA ILE A 186 9.47 -1.47 13.26
C ILE A 186 9.45 -1.53 14.79
N MET A 187 9.10 -0.42 15.43
CA MET A 187 9.00 -0.25 16.88
C MET A 187 7.57 0.13 17.25
N THR A 188 6.77 -0.87 17.58
CA THR A 188 5.37 -0.74 18.01
C THR A 188 5.20 -1.21 19.44
N ASP A 189 4.10 -0.83 20.08
CA ASP A 189 3.78 -1.33 21.41
C ASP A 189 3.50 -2.85 21.34
N GLN A 190 3.74 -3.54 22.46
CA GLN A 190 3.52 -4.98 22.57
C GLN A 190 2.06 -5.29 22.91
N ASP A 191 1.15 -4.78 22.08
CA ASP A 191 -0.30 -4.95 22.22
C ASP A 191 -0.94 -5.37 20.87
N PRO A 192 -2.28 -5.59 20.82
CA PRO A 192 -2.96 -5.97 19.59
C PRO A 192 -2.88 -4.91 18.47
N ASP A 193 -2.85 -3.62 18.81
CA ASP A 193 -2.83 -2.53 17.83
C ASP A 193 -1.43 -2.39 17.20
N GLY A 194 -0.37 -2.50 18.00
CA GLY A 194 1.01 -2.57 17.50
C GLY A 194 1.23 -3.79 16.62
N SER A 195 0.65 -4.95 17.00
CA SER A 195 0.66 -6.15 16.15
C SER A 195 -0.06 -5.94 14.81
N HIS A 196 -1.13 -5.15 14.79
CA HIS A 196 -1.88 -4.82 13.58
C HIS A 196 -1.08 -3.89 12.67
N ILE A 197 -0.49 -2.81 13.19
CA ILE A 197 0.38 -1.89 12.44
C ILE A 197 1.55 -2.66 11.82
N LYS A 198 2.20 -3.52 12.60
CA LYS A 198 3.26 -4.41 12.13
C LYS A 198 2.80 -5.26 10.95
N GLY A 199 1.64 -5.91 11.07
CA GLY A 199 1.05 -6.72 10.01
C GLY A 199 0.76 -5.94 8.73
N LEU A 200 0.30 -4.69 8.85
CA LEU A 200 -0.02 -3.84 7.71
C LEU A 200 1.22 -3.38 6.95
N ILE A 201 2.29 -2.98 7.65
CA ILE A 201 3.57 -2.62 7.02
C ILE A 201 4.14 -3.83 6.28
N VAL A 202 4.14 -5.01 6.92
CA VAL A 202 4.64 -6.25 6.29
C VAL A 202 3.79 -6.65 5.09
N ASN A 203 2.46 -6.56 5.20
CA ASN A 203 1.55 -6.84 4.09
C ASN A 203 1.80 -5.90 2.91
N PHE A 204 1.97 -4.60 3.18
CA PHE A 204 2.29 -3.60 2.17
C PHE A 204 3.61 -3.93 1.46
N LEU A 205 4.69 -4.17 2.22
CA LEU A 205 5.98 -4.53 1.64
C LEU A 205 5.93 -5.86 0.88
N HIS A 206 5.20 -6.86 1.39
CA HIS A 206 5.02 -8.14 0.71
C HIS A 206 4.27 -7.99 -0.63
N ALA A 207 3.25 -7.13 -0.67
CA ALA A 207 2.43 -6.92 -1.86
C ALA A 207 3.19 -6.23 -3.00
N TYR A 208 4.09 -5.29 -2.68
CA TYR A 208 4.77 -4.46 -3.68
C TYR A 208 6.25 -4.79 -3.87
N TRP A 209 6.97 -5.19 -2.81
CA TRP A 209 8.41 -5.46 -2.82
C TRP A 209 8.76 -6.70 -1.97
N PRO A 210 8.27 -7.90 -2.35
CA PRO A 210 8.49 -9.12 -1.56
C PRO A 210 9.97 -9.48 -1.38
N SER A 211 10.87 -9.01 -2.25
CA SER A 211 12.31 -9.22 -2.13
C SER A 211 12.93 -8.57 -0.90
N LEU A 212 12.38 -7.47 -0.40
CA LEU A 212 12.87 -6.83 0.84
C LEU A 212 12.72 -7.77 2.06
N LEU A 213 11.63 -8.54 2.10
CA LEU A 213 11.38 -9.49 3.18
C LEU A 213 12.35 -10.69 3.10
N LYS A 214 12.76 -11.08 1.89
CA LYS A 214 13.76 -12.13 1.68
C LYS A 214 15.17 -11.67 2.03
N ALA A 215 15.46 -10.38 1.87
CA ALA A 215 16.77 -9.77 2.14
C ALA A 215 17.01 -9.42 3.62
N ASN A 216 16.15 -9.85 4.54
CA ASN A 216 16.20 -9.48 5.97
C ASN A 216 16.25 -7.95 6.22
N TYR A 217 15.63 -7.18 5.32
CA TYR A 217 15.59 -5.73 5.37
C TYR A 217 14.72 -5.20 6.52
N VAL A 218 13.66 -5.93 6.86
CA VAL A 218 12.66 -5.56 7.85
C VAL A 218 12.92 -6.29 9.17
N ASN A 219 13.11 -5.52 10.24
CA ASN A 219 13.38 -5.98 11.58
C ASN A 219 12.34 -5.42 12.56
N TYR A 220 12.19 -6.02 13.73
CA TYR A 220 11.27 -5.56 14.77
C TYR A 220 12.01 -5.31 16.07
N PHE A 221 11.64 -4.24 16.76
CA PHE A 221 12.12 -3.95 18.09
C PHE A 221 11.13 -4.53 19.11
N ILE A 222 11.61 -5.36 20.03
CA ILE A 222 10.78 -5.97 21.08
C ILE A 222 11.15 -5.33 22.42
N THR A 223 10.17 -4.80 23.12
CA THR A 223 10.33 -4.28 24.48
C THR A 223 10.09 -5.40 25.51
N PRO A 224 10.85 -5.44 26.61
CA PRO A 224 10.57 -6.37 27.71
C PRO A 224 9.14 -6.19 28.25
N LEU A 225 8.45 -7.29 28.50
CA LEU A 225 7.06 -7.26 29.02
C LEU A 225 6.98 -6.93 30.51
N LEU A 226 7.99 -7.33 31.28
CA LEU A 226 8.02 -7.17 32.73
C LEU A 226 9.39 -6.67 33.18
N LYS A 227 9.39 -5.73 34.12
CA LYS A 227 10.57 -5.27 34.85
C LYS A 227 10.38 -5.55 36.33
N VAL A 228 11.14 -6.49 36.89
CA VAL A 228 11.12 -6.77 38.32
C VAL A 228 11.93 -5.69 39.04
N ILE A 229 11.31 -5.03 40.02
CA ILE A 229 11.98 -4.02 40.86
C ILE A 229 12.09 -4.62 42.27
N PHE A 230 13.31 -4.89 42.71
CA PHE A 230 13.56 -5.32 44.09
C PHE A 230 13.63 -4.09 44.99
N ALA A 231 12.67 -3.97 45.91
CA ALA A 231 12.77 -3.02 47.00
C ALA A 231 13.56 -3.66 48.14
N TYR A 232 14.80 -3.22 48.36
CA TYR A 232 15.50 -3.55 49.60
C TYR A 232 14.79 -2.83 50.75
N LYS A 233 14.15 -3.59 51.66
CA LYS A 233 13.75 -3.03 52.96
C LYS A 233 15.03 -2.70 53.71
N SER A 234 15.32 -1.41 53.86
CA SER A 234 16.34 -0.97 54.81
C SER A 234 15.81 -1.22 56.22
N ASN A 235 16.27 -2.28 56.86
CA ASN A 235 16.14 -2.44 58.30
C ASN A 235 17.21 -1.54 58.94
N TRP A 236 16.87 -0.27 59.15
CA TRP A 236 17.51 0.58 60.15
C TRP A 236 16.62 0.61 61.38
#